data_AF-A0A257P679-F1
#
_entry.id   AF-A0A257P679-F1
#
_cell.length_a   1.000
_cell.length_b   1.000
_cell.length_c   1.000
_cell.angle_alpha   90.00
_cell.angle_beta   90.00
_cell.angle_gamma   90.00
#
_symmetry.space_group_name_H-M   'P 1'
#
loop_
_entity.id
_entity.type
_entity.pdbx_description
1 polymer ?
#
loop_
_entity_poly.entity_id
_entity_poly.type
_entity_poly.pdbx_seq_one_letter_code
_entity_poly.pdbx_strand_id
1 'polypeptide(L)'
;NRSEKSGIGFSATVKTQSQRSLSETFLQAQPEDLIKFGLIPELVGRLPVVAALEELDEAALIEILTAPKNSLVKQYQKLFEMDHIKLEFRPAALDAIARRALERKTGARGLRSIVEQALLDLMFDLPNAQNVSGVVVDENVITAGAKPLLIYQDAAKASGT
;
A
#
# COMPACT_ATOMS: atom_id res chain seq x y z
N ASN A 1 -2.95 6.02 35.81
CA ASN A 1 -1.86 5.09 36.21
C ASN A 1 -1.16 4.58 34.96
N ARG A 2 0.13 4.93 34.73
CA ARG A 2 0.89 4.58 33.52
C ARG A 2 1.22 3.08 33.48
N SER A 3 1.08 2.45 32.31
CA SER A 3 1.30 1.02 32.08
C SER A 3 2.74 0.56 32.34
N GLU A 4 3.72 1.46 32.26
CA GLU A 4 5.13 1.14 32.57
C GLU A 4 5.81 2.24 33.38
N LYS A 5 6.13 1.92 34.64
CA LYS A 5 7.06 2.67 35.50
C LYS A 5 8.37 1.89 35.54
N SER A 6 9.43 2.40 34.93
CA SER A 6 10.78 1.85 35.11
C SER A 6 11.40 2.46 36.38
N GLY A 7 11.80 1.61 37.32
CA GLY A 7 12.51 2.04 38.53
C GLY A 7 14.02 2.00 38.30
N ILE A 8 14.74 3.02 38.75
CA ILE A 8 16.21 3.00 38.78
C ILE A 8 16.62 2.61 40.21
N GLY A 9 17.31 1.49 40.37
CA GLY A 9 17.80 1.01 41.66
C GLY A 9 18.31 -0.44 41.59
N PHE A 10 19.25 -0.81 42.46
CA PHE A 10 19.87 -2.14 42.50
C PHE A 10 18.87 -3.31 42.69
N SER A 11 17.67 -3.03 43.22
CA SER A 11 16.57 -4.01 43.38
C SER A 11 15.39 -3.73 42.44
N ALA A 12 15.53 -2.84 41.46
CA ALA A 12 14.44 -2.52 40.56
C ALA A 12 14.28 -3.62 39.50
N THR A 13 13.06 -4.12 39.37
CA THR A 13 12.69 -5.06 38.31
C THR A 13 12.76 -4.33 36.97
N VAL A 14 13.91 -4.41 36.29
CA VAL A 14 14.07 -3.94 34.92
C VAL A 14 13.26 -4.88 34.03
N LYS A 15 12.03 -4.49 33.71
CA LYS A 15 11.30 -5.15 32.63
C LYS A 15 11.95 -4.72 31.32
N THR A 16 12.59 -5.67 30.65
CA THR A 16 13.01 -5.54 29.26
C THR A 16 11.81 -5.03 28.47
N GLN A 17 11.97 -3.97 27.68
CA GLN A 17 10.93 -3.45 26.77
C GLN A 17 10.56 -4.57 25.79
N SER A 18 9.65 -5.46 26.17
CA SER A 18 9.14 -6.47 25.26
C SER A 18 8.13 -5.77 24.36
N GLN A 19 8.59 -5.41 23.17
CA GLN A 19 7.87 -5.38 21.90
C GLN A 19 6.33 -5.45 21.97
N ARG A 20 5.66 -4.52 22.66
CA ARG A 20 4.23 -4.32 22.43
C ARG A 20 4.10 -3.58 21.12
N SER A 21 3.25 -4.07 20.22
CA SER A 21 2.98 -3.36 18.97
C SER A 21 2.40 -1.98 19.29
N LEU A 22 2.67 -0.99 18.44
CA LEU A 22 2.11 0.35 18.60
C LEU A 22 0.57 0.28 18.64
N SER A 23 -0.03 -0.61 17.85
CA SER A 23 -1.46 -0.87 17.82
C SER A 23 -2.01 -1.35 19.17
N GLU A 24 -1.37 -2.32 19.82
CA GLU A 24 -1.76 -2.78 21.16
C GLU A 24 -1.67 -1.68 22.21
N THR A 25 -0.68 -0.80 22.06
CA THR A 25 -0.48 0.33 22.98
C THR A 25 -1.57 1.38 22.80
N PHE A 26 -1.95 1.69 21.55
CA PHE A 26 -3.02 2.64 21.27
C PHE A 26 -4.41 2.16 21.71
N LEU A 27 -4.66 0.84 21.69
CA LEU A 27 -5.91 0.27 22.21
C LEU A 27 -6.10 0.49 23.72
N GLN A 28 -5.02 0.72 24.47
CA GLN A 28 -5.06 0.96 25.91
C GLN A 28 -5.01 2.45 26.28
N ALA A 29 -4.93 3.34 25.29
CA ALA A 29 -4.77 4.78 25.51
C ALA A 29 -5.93 5.36 26.34
N GLN A 30 -5.58 6.15 27.36
CA GLN A 30 -6.55 6.82 28.21
C GLN A 30 -6.70 8.30 27.82
N PRO A 31 -7.84 8.95 28.13
CA PRO A 31 -8.03 10.39 27.93
C PRO A 31 -6.91 11.25 28.53
N GLU A 32 -6.36 10.82 29.67
CA GLU A 32 -5.23 11.46 30.36
C GLU A 32 -3.95 11.49 29.51
N ASP A 33 -3.75 10.50 28.65
CA ASP A 33 -2.59 10.43 27.76
C ASP A 33 -2.74 11.43 26.61
N LEU A 34 -3.97 11.62 26.11
CA LEU A 34 -4.31 12.65 25.11
C LEU A 34 -4.09 14.08 25.65
N ILE A 35 -4.44 14.31 26.91
CA ILE A 35 -4.21 15.61 27.57
C ILE A 35 -2.71 15.87 27.71
N LYS A 36 -1.93 14.87 28.15
CA LYS A 36 -0.47 14.99 28.23
C LYS A 36 0.21 15.15 26.87
N PHE A 37 -0.39 14.61 25.81
CA PHE A 37 0.06 14.80 24.43
C PHE A 37 -0.18 16.24 23.92
N GLY A 38 -1.03 17.02 24.59
CA GLY A 38 -1.26 18.44 24.32
C GLY A 38 -2.69 18.79 23.92
N LEU A 39 -3.62 17.85 23.96
CA LEU A 39 -5.05 18.14 23.74
C LEU A 39 -5.68 18.78 24.99
N ILE A 40 -6.56 19.76 24.79
CA ILE A 40 -7.23 20.42 25.92
C ILE A 40 -8.31 19.50 26.54
N PRO A 41 -8.52 19.53 27.87
CA PRO A 41 -9.48 18.68 28.55
C PRO A 41 -10.92 18.83 28.04
N GLU A 42 -11.34 20.04 27.65
CA GLU A 42 -12.67 20.33 27.14
C GLU A 42 -12.95 19.62 25.81
N LEU A 43 -11.93 19.49 24.96
CA LEU A 43 -12.04 18.80 23.67
C LEU A 43 -12.09 17.30 23.87
N VAL A 44 -11.23 16.75 24.74
CA VAL A 44 -11.21 15.32 25.06
C VAL A 44 -12.52 14.89 25.72
N GLY A 45 -13.09 15.72 26.60
CA GLY A 45 -14.40 15.46 27.23
C GLY A 45 -15.58 15.43 26.26
N ARG A 46 -15.45 16.03 25.06
CA ARG A 46 -16.48 15.99 23.99
C ARG A 46 -16.30 14.81 23.03
N LEU A 47 -15.26 14.00 23.19
CA LEU A 47 -14.95 12.84 22.36
C LEU A 47 -15.11 11.56 23.20
N PRO A 48 -16.36 11.10 23.46
CA PRO A 48 -16.62 9.96 24.34
C PRO A 48 -16.22 8.61 23.72
N VAL A 49 -15.93 8.56 22.42
CA VAL A 49 -15.56 7.34 21.69
C VAL A 49 -14.14 7.50 21.14
N VAL A 50 -13.27 6.56 21.51
CA VAL A 50 -11.90 6.47 21.02
C VAL A 50 -11.76 5.15 20.26
N ALA A 51 -11.24 5.21 19.04
CA ALA A 51 -10.92 4.05 18.23
C ALA A 51 -9.46 4.11 17.81
N ALA A 52 -8.72 3.04 18.05
CA ALA A 52 -7.34 2.89 17.57
C ALA A 52 -7.36 2.23 16.19
N LEU A 53 -6.46 2.70 15.31
CA LEU A 53 -6.23 2.09 14.00
C LEU A 53 -5.04 1.13 14.09
N GLU A 54 -5.14 0.01 13.38
CA GLU A 54 -4.05 -0.95 13.25
C GLU A 54 -3.01 -0.45 12.25
N GLU A 55 -1.74 -0.86 12.44
CA GLU A 55 -0.70 -0.59 11.46
C GLU A 55 -0.94 -1.42 10.19
N LEU A 56 -0.67 -0.82 9.04
CA LEU A 56 -0.78 -1.53 7.76
C LEU A 56 0.41 -2.47 7.61
N ASP A 57 0.12 -3.76 7.43
CA ASP A 57 1.09 -4.77 7.03
C ASP A 57 1.07 -4.99 5.51
N GLU A 58 1.95 -5.87 5.02
CA GLU A 58 2.07 -6.16 3.59
C GLU A 58 0.77 -6.73 3.01
N ALA A 59 0.09 -7.61 3.77
CA ALA A 59 -1.16 -8.24 3.35
C ALA A 59 -2.29 -7.20 3.21
N ALA A 60 -2.43 -6.30 4.18
CA ALA A 60 -3.40 -5.21 4.15
C ALA A 60 -3.16 -4.29 2.95
N LEU A 61 -1.90 -4.01 2.59
CA LEU A 61 -1.60 -3.18 1.42
C LEU A 61 -1.97 -3.88 0.09
N ILE A 62 -1.73 -5.19 -0.03
CA ILE A 62 -2.16 -5.98 -1.19
C ILE A 62 -3.69 -6.00 -1.28
N GLU A 63 -4.37 -6.15 -0.16
CA GLU A 63 -5.82 -6.09 -0.10
C GLU A 63 -6.32 -4.72 -0.59
N ILE A 64 -5.74 -3.62 -0.11
CA ILE A 64 -6.06 -2.25 -0.56
C ILE A 64 -5.84 -2.08 -2.08
N LEU A 65 -4.80 -2.70 -2.65
CA LEU A 65 -4.51 -2.67 -4.09
C LEU A 65 -5.57 -3.40 -4.93
N THR A 66 -6.23 -4.44 -4.39
CA THR A 66 -6.99 -5.40 -5.20
C THR A 66 -8.48 -5.52 -4.82
N ALA A 67 -8.81 -5.59 -3.53
CA ALA A 67 -10.13 -5.93 -3.05
C ALA A 67 -11.17 -4.80 -3.18
N PRO A 68 -10.89 -3.54 -2.78
CA PRO A 68 -11.86 -2.47 -2.84
C PRO A 68 -12.48 -2.31 -4.23
N LYS A 69 -13.74 -1.87 -4.30
CA LYS A 69 -14.42 -1.61 -5.57
C LYS A 69 -13.64 -0.59 -6.42
N ASN A 70 -13.08 0.43 -5.77
CA ASN A 70 -12.28 1.47 -6.38
C ASN A 70 -10.79 1.30 -6.06
N SER A 71 -10.27 0.07 -6.12
CA SER A 71 -8.85 -0.19 -5.88
C SER A 71 -7.96 0.37 -6.99
N LEU A 72 -6.68 0.59 -6.70
CA LEU A 72 -5.73 1.15 -7.68
C LEU A 72 -5.58 0.25 -8.91
N VAL A 73 -5.47 -1.07 -8.72
CA VAL A 73 -5.37 -2.02 -9.83
C VAL A 73 -6.58 -1.90 -10.76
N LYS A 74 -7.79 -1.87 -10.21
CA LYS A 74 -9.03 -1.74 -11.00
C LYS A 74 -9.11 -0.40 -11.72
N GLN A 75 -8.65 0.69 -11.10
CA GLN A 75 -8.59 2.01 -11.73
C GLN A 75 -7.69 1.99 -12.97
N TYR A 76 -6.46 1.46 -12.87
CA TYR A 76 -5.54 1.38 -14.00
C TYR A 76 -5.99 0.36 -15.06
N GLN A 77 -6.56 -0.77 -14.65
CA GLN A 77 -7.18 -1.71 -15.58
C GLN A 77 -8.29 -1.04 -16.39
N LYS A 78 -9.14 -0.25 -15.74
CA LYS A 78 -10.22 0.45 -16.44
C LYS A 78 -9.68 1.52 -17.39
N LEU A 79 -8.61 2.23 -16.99
CA LEU A 79 -7.95 3.22 -17.83
C LEU A 79 -7.39 2.57 -19.11
N PHE A 80 -6.67 1.45 -18.99
CA PHE A 80 -6.12 0.73 -20.15
C PHE A 80 -7.22 0.09 -21.02
N GLU A 81 -8.34 -0.34 -20.41
CA GLU A 81 -9.49 -0.87 -21.14
C GLU A 81 -10.12 0.18 -22.07
N MET A 82 -10.03 1.48 -21.74
CA MET A 82 -10.50 2.55 -22.63
C MET A 82 -9.73 2.59 -23.95
N ASP A 83 -8.47 2.16 -23.94
CA ASP A 83 -7.62 2.01 -25.13
C ASP A 83 -7.63 0.58 -25.69
N HIS A 84 -8.59 -0.26 -25.24
CA HIS A 84 -8.72 -1.67 -25.62
C HIS A 84 -7.50 -2.55 -25.26
N ILE A 85 -6.71 -2.15 -24.26
CA ILE A 85 -5.53 -2.88 -23.78
C ILE A 85 -5.84 -3.57 -22.46
N LYS A 86 -5.53 -4.86 -22.36
CA LYS A 86 -5.68 -5.61 -21.10
C LYS A 86 -4.46 -5.41 -20.19
N LEU A 87 -4.64 -4.82 -19.02
CA LEU A 87 -3.59 -4.69 -18.01
C LEU A 87 -3.67 -5.81 -16.94
N GLU A 88 -2.57 -6.50 -16.71
CA GLU A 88 -2.46 -7.57 -15.71
C GLU A 88 -1.26 -7.32 -14.78
N PHE A 89 -1.51 -7.37 -13.48
CA PHE A 89 -0.47 -7.37 -12.46
C PHE A 89 -0.27 -8.79 -11.95
N ARG A 90 0.95 -9.30 -12.01
CA ARG A 90 1.28 -10.59 -11.40
C ARG A 90 1.26 -10.48 -9.88
N PRO A 91 0.93 -11.56 -9.14
CA PRO A 91 0.95 -11.55 -7.67
C PRO A 91 2.27 -11.02 -7.09
N ALA A 92 3.41 -11.48 -7.62
CA ALA A 92 4.73 -11.01 -7.19
C ALA A 92 4.96 -9.50 -7.39
N ALA A 93 4.33 -8.89 -8.40
CA ALA A 93 4.37 -7.44 -8.59
C ALA A 93 3.60 -6.70 -7.49
N LEU A 94 2.45 -7.24 -7.07
CA LEU A 94 1.65 -6.67 -5.98
C LEU A 94 2.39 -6.75 -4.65
N ASP A 95 3.03 -7.89 -4.37
CA ASP A 95 3.89 -8.08 -3.20
C ASP A 95 5.04 -7.06 -3.19
N ALA A 96 5.73 -6.90 -4.33
CA ALA A 96 6.81 -5.94 -4.48
C ALA A 96 6.36 -4.48 -4.27
N ILE A 97 5.17 -4.11 -4.76
CA ILE A 97 4.58 -2.78 -4.53
C ILE A 97 4.33 -2.57 -3.03
N ALA A 98 3.74 -3.55 -2.36
CA ALA A 98 3.42 -3.48 -0.93
C ALA A 98 4.68 -3.34 -0.07
N ARG A 99 5.71 -4.18 -0.31
CA ARG A 99 7.00 -4.08 0.40
C ARG A 99 7.65 -2.72 0.21
N ARG A 100 7.70 -2.23 -1.03
CA ARG A 100 8.30 -0.93 -1.34
C ARG A 100 7.54 0.23 -0.68
N ALA A 101 6.22 0.12 -0.50
CA ALA A 101 5.43 1.13 0.21
C ALA A 101 5.70 1.14 1.73
N LEU A 102 5.91 -0.05 2.33
CA LEU A 102 6.32 -0.20 3.73
C LEU A 102 7.73 0.36 3.97
N GLU A 103 8.69 0.01 3.12
CA GLU A 103 10.08 0.51 3.20
C GLU A 103 10.13 2.05 3.14
N ARG A 104 9.29 2.65 2.29
CA ARG A 104 9.18 4.11 2.17
C ARG A 104 8.44 4.77 3.34
N LYS A 105 7.90 4.01 4.30
CA LYS A 105 7.09 4.51 5.44
C LYS A 105 5.94 5.42 5.02
N THR A 106 5.36 5.14 3.84
CA THR A 106 4.26 5.93 3.27
C THR A 106 2.91 5.23 3.39
N GLY A 107 2.91 3.93 3.73
CA GLY A 107 1.71 3.10 3.85
C GLY A 107 0.88 3.12 2.56
N ALA A 108 -0.44 3.08 2.70
CA ALA A 108 -1.36 3.06 1.56
C ALA A 108 -1.24 4.29 0.63
N ARG A 109 -0.79 5.45 1.14
CA ARG A 109 -0.61 6.66 0.30
C ARG A 109 0.51 6.49 -0.72
N GLY A 110 1.53 5.69 -0.43
CA GLY A 110 2.66 5.44 -1.33
C GLY A 110 2.34 4.49 -2.49
N LEU A 111 1.27 3.71 -2.39
CA LEU A 111 0.93 2.71 -3.40
C LEU A 111 0.71 3.33 -4.78
N ARG A 112 0.00 4.46 -4.85
CA ARG A 112 -0.28 5.17 -6.11
C ARG A 112 1.01 5.59 -6.81
N SER A 113 1.93 6.23 -6.09
CA SER A 113 3.15 6.74 -6.71
C SER A 113 4.06 5.63 -7.23
N ILE A 114 4.09 4.47 -6.57
CA ILE A 114 4.85 3.31 -7.03
C ILE A 114 4.26 2.75 -8.33
N VAL A 115 2.94 2.58 -8.40
CA VAL A 115 2.26 2.08 -9.60
C VAL A 115 2.39 3.07 -10.76
N GLU A 116 2.19 4.36 -10.49
CA GLU A 116 2.31 5.42 -11.50
C GLU A 116 3.72 5.48 -12.07
N GLN A 117 4.75 5.43 -11.22
CA GLN A 117 6.14 5.39 -11.66
C GLN A 117 6.44 4.17 -12.56
N ALA A 118 5.84 3.01 -12.27
CA ALA A 118 6.01 1.80 -13.07
C ALA A 118 5.31 1.85 -14.43
N LEU A 119 4.23 2.63 -14.55
CA LEU A 119 3.39 2.69 -15.75
C LEU A 119 3.61 3.95 -16.60
N LEU A 120 4.23 5.00 -16.05
CA LEU A 120 4.34 6.32 -16.69
C LEU A 120 4.94 6.23 -18.10
N ASP A 121 6.13 5.64 -18.22
CA ASP A 121 6.84 5.51 -19.50
C ASP A 121 6.04 4.69 -20.50
N LEU A 122 5.40 3.62 -20.02
CA LEU A 122 4.55 2.79 -20.85
C LEU A 122 3.34 3.57 -21.38
N MET A 123 2.66 4.32 -20.52
CA MET A 123 1.49 5.12 -20.91
C MET A 123 1.84 6.21 -21.93
N PHE A 124 3.09 6.70 -21.92
CA PHE A 124 3.59 7.62 -22.94
C PHE A 124 3.89 6.93 -24.27
N ASP A 125 4.47 5.73 -24.23
CA ASP A 125 4.85 4.97 -25.42
C ASP A 125 3.64 4.29 -26.11
N LEU A 126 2.63 3.88 -25.33
CA LEU A 126 1.47 3.10 -25.79
C LEU A 126 0.68 3.73 -26.95
N PRO A 127 0.36 5.04 -26.95
CA PRO A 127 -0.33 5.68 -28.08
C PRO A 127 0.41 5.54 -29.42
N ASN A 128 1.73 5.37 -29.39
CA ASN A 128 2.57 5.19 -30.59
C ASN A 128 2.76 3.71 -30.96
N ALA A 129 2.45 2.78 -30.06
CA ALA A 129 2.65 1.36 -30.25
C ALA A 129 1.49 0.74 -31.05
N GLN A 130 1.79 0.10 -32.17
CA GLN A 130 0.78 -0.58 -32.98
C GLN A 130 0.53 -2.00 -32.49
N ASN A 131 -0.73 -2.44 -32.57
CA ASN A 131 -1.17 -3.82 -32.30
C ASN A 131 -0.93 -4.34 -30.87
N VAL A 132 -0.76 -3.45 -29.88
CA VAL A 132 -0.70 -3.88 -28.47
C VAL A 132 -2.10 -4.25 -27.99
N SER A 133 -2.23 -5.44 -27.43
CA SER A 133 -3.49 -5.99 -26.90
C SER A 133 -3.45 -6.24 -25.40
N GLY A 134 -2.26 -6.33 -24.81
CA GLY A 134 -2.11 -6.56 -23.38
C GLY A 134 -0.76 -6.10 -22.83
N VAL A 135 -0.76 -5.86 -21.53
CA VAL A 135 0.39 -5.41 -20.74
C VAL A 135 0.43 -6.26 -19.47
N VAL A 136 1.60 -6.83 -19.18
CA VAL A 136 1.83 -7.60 -17.96
C VAL A 136 2.93 -6.94 -17.13
N VAL A 137 2.59 -6.61 -15.89
CA VAL A 137 3.51 -6.06 -14.90
C VAL A 137 4.01 -7.18 -14.00
N ASP A 138 5.33 -7.39 -13.98
CA ASP A 138 6.01 -8.34 -13.12
C ASP A 138 6.73 -7.65 -11.94
N GLU A 139 7.39 -8.44 -11.10
CA GLU A 139 8.17 -7.93 -9.97
C GLU A 139 9.33 -7.04 -10.42
N ASN A 140 10.01 -7.37 -11.52
CA ASN A 140 11.20 -6.65 -12.00
C ASN A 140 10.87 -5.23 -12.46
N VAL A 141 9.67 -5.01 -13.01
CA VAL A 141 9.18 -3.66 -13.32
C VAL A 141 9.15 -2.80 -12.05
N ILE A 142 8.76 -3.38 -10.91
CA ILE A 142 8.63 -2.66 -9.65
C ILE A 142 9.97 -2.51 -8.92
N THR A 143 10.81 -3.54 -8.91
CA THR A 143 12.05 -3.56 -8.13
C THR A 143 13.23 -2.96 -8.90
N ALA A 144 13.39 -3.32 -10.17
CA ALA A 144 14.52 -2.95 -11.01
C ALA A 144 14.20 -1.86 -12.04
N GLY A 145 12.93 -1.45 -12.16
CA GLY A 145 12.51 -0.48 -13.18
C GLY A 145 12.61 -1.04 -14.60
N ALA A 146 12.45 -2.36 -14.77
CA ALA A 146 12.37 -2.98 -16.07
C ALA A 146 11.12 -2.51 -16.84
N LYS A 147 11.11 -2.65 -18.17
CA LYS A 147 9.92 -2.36 -18.97
C LYS A 147 8.87 -3.47 -18.82
N PRO A 148 7.56 -3.12 -18.73
CA PRO A 148 6.48 -4.11 -18.73
C PRO A 148 6.48 -4.96 -20.00
N LEU A 149 5.95 -6.18 -19.89
CA LEU A 149 5.81 -7.09 -21.03
C LEU A 149 4.59 -6.70 -21.86
N LEU A 150 4.80 -6.52 -23.17
CA LEU A 150 3.74 -6.20 -24.13
C LEU A 150 3.30 -7.43 -24.90
N ILE A 151 1.99 -7.61 -25.00
CA ILE A 151 1.35 -8.68 -25.77
C ILE A 151 0.76 -8.06 -27.02
N TYR A 152 1.26 -8.48 -28.18
CA TYR A 152 0.77 -8.01 -29.47
C TYR A 152 -0.29 -8.98 -30.02
N GLN A 153 -1.32 -8.45 -30.67
CA GLN A 153 -2.21 -9.27 -31.47
C GLN A 153 -1.55 -9.55 -32.81
N ASP A 154 -1.43 -10.84 -33.16
CA ASP A 154 -1.09 -11.23 -34.52
C ASP A 154 -2.21 -10.76 -35.45
N ALA A 155 -1.84 -9.97 -36.47
CA ALA A 155 -2.71 -9.75 -37.61
C ALA A 155 -3.01 -11.14 -38.20
N ALA A 156 -4.27 -11.58 -38.11
CA ALA A 156 -4.71 -12.84 -38.68
C ALA A 156 -4.14 -12.98 -40.10
N LYS A 157 -3.32 -14.01 -40.33
CA LYS A 157 -2.99 -14.48 -41.67
C LYS A 157 -4.30 -14.60 -42.44
N ALA A 158 -4.37 -13.92 -43.57
CA ALA A 158 -5.35 -14.15 -44.61
C ALA A 158 -5.46 -15.67 -44.85
N SER A 159 -6.56 -16.26 -44.39
CA SER A 159 -7.12 -17.49 -44.92
C SER A 159 -8.32 -16.99 -45.74
N GLY A 160 -8.23 -16.81 -47.05
CA GLY A 160 -7.75 -17.79 -47.99
C GLY A 160 -8.88 -18.75 -48.36
N THR A 161 -9.96 -18.20 -48.95
CA THR A 161 -10.83 -18.81 -49.97
C THR A 161 -11.58 -17.70 -50.68
#